data_AF-A0A2B7Y8E8-F1
#
_entry.id   AF-A0A2B7Y8E8-F1
#
_cell.length_a   1.000
_cell.length_b   1.000
_cell.length_c   1.000
_cell.angle_alpha   90.00
_cell.angle_beta   90.00
_cell.angle_gamma   90.00
#
_symmetry.space_group_name_H-M   'P 1'
#
loop_
_entity.id
_entity.type
_entity.pdbx_description
1 polymer ?
#
loop_
_entity_poly.entity_id
_entity_poly.type
_entity_poly.pdbx_seq_one_letter_code
_entity_poly.pdbx_strand_id
1 'polypeptide(L)'
;MYPTMLPTPPQSPPPVSTCDAPEDRLGLVLANRLELTSVLGVGAYGVVYSAIDIHTHVPYAVKALNKAGLDPRQRKFQQREIKLHHLASQHPNVVSLVRIMDSLDCTFVVIEFCPEGDLFSNITERGQFVGNDLLAKRAFLQILDAVQYCHSIGIYHRDLKPENILVADHGMTVKLADFGLATTDFYTSDFGCGSTFYMSPECQQSTPRPYASAPNDVWSLGVILVNLSCGRNPWKRASTEDSTFRAYLKDSQFLRTILPLSPELNSILRRVFECDPQKRISIPELRRLILECPRFTVRPGSPLSLPPMPACRSYRYFEEPQGPVNFASFPVSPPAEPIEFDYSMSSAVSDTSLSDDDSSISSSSSSSSSSEYAPYSQAANHFKYVPPPVLPNFWGSFVPFTDIGEKSLSRHHPAEPIIAVC
;
A
#
# COMPACT_ATOMS: atom_id res chain seq x y z
N MET A 1 -43.82 -4.28 -61.46
CA MET A 1 -43.95 -3.81 -60.07
C MET A 1 -42.65 -4.13 -59.36
N TYR A 2 -41.94 -3.10 -58.89
CA TYR A 2 -40.68 -3.25 -58.15
C TYR A 2 -40.95 -3.83 -56.75
N PRO A 3 -40.09 -4.71 -56.22
CA PRO A 3 -40.26 -5.22 -54.87
C PRO A 3 -39.90 -4.14 -53.84
N THR A 4 -40.80 -3.94 -52.88
CA THR A 4 -40.65 -3.07 -51.72
C THR A 4 -39.50 -3.54 -50.83
N MET A 5 -38.45 -2.73 -50.74
CA MET A 5 -37.36 -2.88 -49.77
C MET A 5 -37.86 -2.43 -48.39
N LEU A 6 -37.76 -3.32 -47.40
CA LEU A 6 -37.99 -2.97 -46.00
C LEU A 6 -36.80 -2.13 -45.47
N PRO A 7 -37.05 -1.10 -44.65
CA PRO A 7 -36.00 -0.25 -44.10
C PRO A 7 -35.10 -1.04 -43.16
N THR A 8 -33.79 -0.83 -43.31
CA THR A 8 -32.73 -1.43 -42.49
C THR A 8 -32.91 -0.98 -41.03
N PRO A 9 -32.81 -1.89 -40.03
CA PRO A 9 -32.89 -1.51 -38.64
C PRO A 9 -31.79 -0.50 -38.28
N PRO A 10 -32.05 0.43 -37.33
CA PRO A 10 -31.06 1.42 -36.91
C PRO A 10 -29.81 0.70 -36.41
N GLN A 11 -28.64 1.26 -36.73
CA GLN A 11 -27.37 0.74 -36.24
C GLN A 11 -27.40 0.69 -34.71
N SER A 12 -27.01 -0.46 -34.14
CA SER A 12 -26.76 -0.60 -32.72
C SER A 12 -25.83 0.52 -32.26
N PRO A 13 -26.05 1.11 -31.07
CA PRO A 13 -25.11 2.09 -30.52
C PRO A 13 -23.71 1.46 -30.52
N PRO A 14 -22.66 2.25 -30.81
CA PRO A 14 -21.30 1.74 -30.74
C PRO A 14 -21.09 1.11 -29.36
N PRO A 15 -20.35 -0.01 -29.25
CA PRO A 15 -19.98 -0.56 -27.95
C PRO A 15 -19.39 0.59 -27.13
N VAL A 16 -19.86 0.76 -25.90
CA VAL A 16 -19.30 1.70 -24.93
C VAL A 16 -17.79 1.50 -24.99
N SER A 17 -17.05 2.48 -25.49
CA SER A 17 -15.59 2.41 -25.57
C SER A 17 -15.09 2.01 -24.19
N THR A 18 -14.59 0.78 -24.09
CA THR A 18 -13.79 0.41 -22.94
C THR A 18 -12.62 1.37 -22.97
N CYS A 19 -12.51 2.18 -21.91
CA CYS A 19 -11.39 3.08 -21.74
C CYS A 19 -10.19 2.15 -21.51
N ASP A 20 -9.47 1.84 -22.59
CA ASP A 20 -8.43 0.81 -22.59
C ASP A 20 -7.11 1.39 -22.06
N ALA A 21 -6.91 2.70 -22.22
CA ALA A 21 -5.73 3.39 -21.73
C ALA A 21 -6.08 4.37 -20.57
N PRO A 22 -5.19 4.54 -19.57
CA PRO A 22 -5.36 5.53 -18.50
C PRO A 22 -5.68 6.94 -19.01
N GLU A 23 -5.01 7.37 -20.07
CA GLU A 23 -5.17 8.69 -20.70
C GLU A 23 -6.58 8.95 -21.26
N ASP A 24 -7.34 7.90 -21.60
CA ASP A 24 -8.70 8.02 -22.14
C ASP A 24 -9.68 8.64 -21.13
N ARG A 25 -9.33 8.63 -19.83
CA ARG A 25 -10.14 9.21 -18.75
C ARG A 25 -9.78 10.67 -18.45
N LEU A 26 -8.76 11.24 -19.08
CA LEU A 26 -8.40 12.65 -18.87
C LEU A 26 -9.49 13.57 -19.45
N GLY A 27 -9.80 14.66 -18.73
CA GLY A 27 -10.92 15.55 -19.03
C GLY A 27 -12.30 15.01 -18.59
N LEU A 28 -12.38 13.77 -18.09
CA LEU A 28 -13.62 13.24 -17.52
C LEU A 28 -13.99 14.02 -16.26
N VAL A 29 -15.23 14.53 -16.23
CA VAL A 29 -15.79 15.25 -15.09
C VAL A 29 -16.67 14.31 -14.25
N LEU A 30 -16.13 13.81 -13.14
CA LEU A 30 -16.83 12.93 -12.21
C LEU A 30 -17.90 13.71 -11.43
N ALA A 31 -19.11 13.16 -11.38
CA ALA A 31 -20.31 13.78 -10.80
C ALA A 31 -20.48 15.27 -11.12
N ASN A 32 -20.17 15.64 -12.37
CA ASN A 32 -20.28 17.01 -12.86
C ASN A 32 -19.50 18.04 -12.01
N ARG A 33 -18.37 17.63 -11.42
CA ARG A 33 -17.53 18.54 -10.64
C ARG A 33 -16.04 18.27 -10.59
N LEU A 34 -15.63 17.02 -10.55
CA LEU A 34 -14.23 16.67 -10.36
C LEU A 34 -13.63 16.29 -11.71
N GLU A 35 -12.86 17.18 -12.31
CA GLU A 35 -12.22 16.93 -13.61
C GLU A 35 -10.89 16.21 -13.41
N LEU A 36 -10.70 15.07 -14.07
CA LEU A 36 -9.43 14.34 -14.09
C LEU A 36 -8.44 15.05 -15.01
N THR A 37 -7.29 15.50 -14.50
CA THR A 37 -6.38 16.39 -15.24
C THR A 37 -5.08 15.73 -15.68
N SER A 38 -4.54 14.78 -14.91
CA SER A 38 -3.33 14.04 -15.29
C SER A 38 -3.25 12.69 -14.59
N VAL A 39 -2.43 11.77 -15.12
CA VAL A 39 -2.11 10.51 -14.44
C VAL A 39 -0.96 10.75 -13.46
N LEU A 40 -1.17 10.41 -12.18
CA LEU A 40 -0.15 10.46 -11.13
C LEU A 40 0.61 9.15 -11.00
N GLY A 41 -0.06 8.02 -11.26
CA GLY A 41 0.56 6.70 -11.21
C GLY A 41 -0.35 5.60 -11.70
N VAL A 42 0.25 4.52 -12.19
CA VAL A 42 -0.43 3.30 -12.62
C VAL A 42 0.06 2.17 -11.72
N GLY A 43 -0.85 1.58 -10.94
CA GLY A 43 -0.57 0.47 -10.05
C GLY A 43 -1.26 -0.83 -10.49
N ALA A 44 -0.95 -1.93 -9.81
CA ALA A 44 -1.52 -3.24 -10.11
C ALA A 44 -3.06 -3.29 -9.97
N TYR A 45 -3.64 -2.45 -9.10
CA TYR A 45 -5.06 -2.46 -8.76
C TYR A 45 -5.85 -1.27 -9.33
N GLY A 46 -5.19 -0.35 -10.04
CA GLY A 46 -5.86 0.81 -10.59
C GLY A 46 -4.91 1.96 -10.94
N VAL A 47 -5.51 3.04 -11.43
CA VAL A 47 -4.80 4.26 -11.84
C VAL A 47 -5.12 5.37 -10.86
N VAL A 48 -4.11 6.15 -10.47
CA VAL A 48 -4.28 7.36 -9.67
C VAL A 48 -4.19 8.56 -10.60
N TYR A 49 -5.19 9.43 -10.56
CA TYR A 49 -5.26 10.67 -11.33
C TYR A 49 -5.14 11.87 -10.40
N SER A 50 -4.54 12.95 -10.90
CA SER A 50 -4.76 14.29 -10.38
C SER A 50 -6.14 14.74 -10.85
N ALA A 51 -6.87 15.43 -9.99
CA ALA A 51 -8.15 16.00 -10.32
C ALA A 51 -8.32 17.40 -9.72
N ILE A 52 -9.15 18.23 -10.34
CA ILE A 52 -9.50 19.55 -9.83
C ILE A 52 -11.00 19.62 -9.66
N ASP A 53 -11.42 20.12 -8.51
CA ASP A 53 -12.79 20.56 -8.29
C ASP A 53 -13.04 21.84 -9.13
N ILE A 54 -13.86 21.74 -10.17
CA ILE A 54 -14.08 22.85 -11.12
C ILE A 54 -14.82 24.05 -10.51
N HIS A 55 -15.40 23.91 -9.32
CA HIS A 55 -16.09 25.01 -8.63
C HIS A 55 -15.20 25.69 -7.59
N THR A 56 -14.37 24.93 -6.87
CA THR A 56 -13.53 25.45 -5.78
C THR A 56 -12.07 25.60 -6.17
N HIS A 57 -11.66 25.05 -7.31
CA HIS A 57 -10.27 24.91 -7.77
C HIS A 57 -9.34 24.16 -6.80
N VAL A 58 -9.91 23.41 -5.84
CA VAL A 58 -9.14 22.59 -4.91
C VAL A 58 -8.65 21.33 -5.63
N PRO A 59 -7.35 21.00 -5.56
CA PRO A 59 -6.80 19.78 -6.14
C PRO A 59 -7.09 18.56 -5.27
N TYR A 60 -7.33 17.42 -5.92
CA TYR A 60 -7.54 16.11 -5.32
C TYR A 60 -6.73 15.05 -6.07
N ALA A 61 -6.50 13.91 -5.42
CA ALA A 61 -6.10 12.69 -6.12
C ALA A 61 -7.31 11.75 -6.20
N VAL A 62 -7.42 11.01 -7.29
CA VAL A 62 -8.53 10.08 -7.55
C VAL A 62 -7.95 8.73 -7.92
N LYS A 63 -8.13 7.74 -7.04
CA LYS A 63 -7.79 6.35 -7.33
C LYS A 63 -8.97 5.69 -8.05
N ALA A 64 -8.81 5.40 -9.33
CA ALA A 64 -9.77 4.68 -10.16
C ALA A 64 -9.45 3.19 -10.12
N LEU A 65 -10.36 2.41 -9.53
CA LEU A 65 -10.22 0.97 -9.34
C LEU A 65 -11.17 0.25 -10.30
N ASN A 66 -10.64 -0.51 -11.26
CA ASN A 66 -11.44 -1.19 -12.28
C ASN A 66 -12.28 -2.33 -11.67
N LYS A 67 -13.53 -2.50 -12.11
CA LYS A 67 -14.41 -3.61 -11.71
C LYS A 67 -14.42 -4.75 -12.73
N ALA A 68 -14.11 -4.45 -13.99
CA ALA A 68 -14.08 -5.44 -15.05
C ALA A 68 -12.94 -6.43 -14.83
N GLY A 69 -13.21 -7.71 -15.11
CA GLY A 69 -12.21 -8.78 -14.98
C GLY A 69 -11.86 -9.21 -13.55
N LEU A 70 -12.45 -8.60 -12.52
CA LEU A 70 -12.17 -8.99 -11.14
C LEU A 70 -12.93 -10.26 -10.72
N ASP A 71 -12.20 -11.23 -10.21
CA ASP A 71 -12.76 -12.39 -9.51
C ASP A 71 -13.39 -11.97 -8.15
N PRO A 72 -14.21 -12.84 -7.52
CA PRO A 72 -14.84 -12.51 -6.24
C PRO A 72 -13.86 -12.18 -5.09
N ARG A 73 -12.65 -12.74 -5.12
CA ARG A 73 -11.60 -12.52 -4.11
C ARG A 73 -10.95 -11.15 -4.31
N GLN A 74 -10.62 -10.78 -5.55
CA GLN A 74 -10.09 -9.48 -5.91
C GLN A 74 -11.07 -8.34 -5.57
N ARG A 75 -12.38 -8.53 -5.83
CA ARG A 75 -13.40 -7.56 -5.39
C ARG A 75 -13.44 -7.39 -3.88
N LYS A 76 -13.31 -8.48 -3.12
CA LYS A 76 -13.24 -8.40 -1.64
C LYS A 76 -11.99 -7.66 -1.18
N PHE A 77 -10.83 -7.86 -1.82
CA PHE A 77 -9.62 -7.11 -1.50
C PHE A 77 -9.78 -5.62 -1.78
N GLN A 78 -10.34 -5.25 -2.93
CA GLN A 78 -10.63 -3.86 -3.29
C GLN A 78 -11.59 -3.20 -2.28
N GLN A 79 -12.68 -3.88 -1.90
CA GLN A 79 -13.63 -3.38 -0.90
C GLN A 79 -12.99 -3.24 0.48
N ARG A 80 -12.14 -4.19 0.86
CA ARG A 80 -11.39 -4.15 2.12
C ARG A 80 -10.42 -2.97 2.14
N GLU A 81 -9.65 -2.74 1.08
CA GLU A 81 -8.76 -1.58 0.96
C GLU A 81 -9.52 -0.27 1.22
N ILE A 82 -10.62 -0.03 0.50
CA ILE A 82 -11.43 1.17 0.64
C ILE A 82 -11.97 1.32 2.07
N LYS A 83 -12.48 0.22 2.65
CA LYS A 83 -13.01 0.20 4.02
C LYS A 83 -11.95 0.53 5.05
N LEU A 84 -10.77 -0.09 4.96
CA LEU A 84 -9.68 0.13 5.91
C LEU A 84 -9.11 1.55 5.79
N HIS A 85 -8.96 2.07 4.57
CA HIS A 85 -8.54 3.45 4.35
C HIS A 85 -9.55 4.44 4.96
N HIS A 86 -10.85 4.23 4.74
CA HIS A 86 -11.90 5.09 5.31
C HIS A 86 -11.88 5.13 6.85
N LEU A 87 -11.65 4.00 7.50
CA LEU A 87 -11.54 3.94 8.96
C LEU A 87 -10.26 4.64 9.44
N ALA A 88 -9.15 4.44 8.73
CA ALA A 88 -7.86 5.04 9.06
C ALA A 88 -7.80 6.56 8.80
N SER A 89 -8.58 7.07 7.84
CA SER A 89 -8.53 8.47 7.38
C SER A 89 -9.01 9.51 8.40
N GLN A 90 -9.41 9.11 9.60
CA GLN A 90 -9.77 10.02 10.69
C GLN A 90 -8.53 10.63 11.38
N HIS A 91 -7.33 10.10 11.10
CA HIS A 91 -6.08 10.59 11.68
C HIS A 91 -5.40 11.62 10.77
N PRO A 92 -4.86 12.73 11.30
CA PRO A 92 -4.27 13.81 10.49
C PRO A 92 -3.05 13.38 9.65
N ASN A 93 -2.30 12.38 10.12
CA ASN A 93 -1.16 11.77 9.42
C ASN A 93 -1.54 10.53 8.61
N VAL A 94 -2.81 10.36 8.25
CA VAL A 94 -3.27 9.41 7.23
C VAL A 94 -3.91 10.23 6.11
N VAL A 95 -3.69 9.83 4.85
CA VAL A 95 -4.31 10.49 3.71
C VAL A 95 -5.83 10.44 3.85
N SER A 96 -6.46 11.60 3.79
CA SER A 96 -7.90 11.77 3.97
C SER A 96 -8.67 11.17 2.80
N LEU A 97 -9.58 10.25 3.08
CA LEU A 97 -10.55 9.77 2.11
C LEU A 97 -11.72 10.75 2.10
N VAL A 98 -11.88 11.48 0.99
CA VAL A 98 -12.85 12.56 0.85
C VAL A 98 -14.21 12.02 0.38
N ARG A 99 -14.18 11.09 -0.58
CA ARG A 99 -15.40 10.54 -1.20
C ARG A 99 -15.14 9.23 -1.93
N ILE A 100 -16.16 8.40 -2.03
CA ILE A 100 -16.20 7.24 -2.93
C ILE A 100 -17.30 7.48 -3.96
N MET A 101 -17.00 7.27 -5.23
CA MET A 101 -17.92 7.43 -6.34
C MET A 101 -17.93 6.12 -7.13
N ASP A 102 -19.10 5.52 -7.26
CA ASP A 102 -19.23 4.20 -7.84
C ASP A 102 -19.87 4.29 -9.23
N SER A 103 -19.23 3.71 -10.24
CA SER A 103 -19.76 3.56 -11.61
C SER A 103 -19.88 2.08 -11.99
N LEU A 104 -20.43 1.78 -13.16
CA LEU A 104 -20.60 0.39 -13.62
C LEU A 104 -19.25 -0.31 -13.84
N ASP A 105 -18.28 0.41 -14.37
CA ASP A 105 -16.96 -0.07 -14.77
C ASP A 105 -15.88 0.16 -13.71
N CYS A 106 -16.06 1.12 -12.80
CA CYS A 106 -15.01 1.59 -11.92
C CYS A 106 -15.54 2.06 -10.55
N THR A 107 -14.70 1.98 -9.53
CA THR A 107 -14.90 2.69 -8.26
C THR A 107 -13.82 3.76 -8.14
N PHE A 108 -14.22 5.02 -8.04
CA PHE A 108 -13.33 6.16 -7.86
C PHE A 108 -13.26 6.54 -6.38
N VAL A 109 -12.07 6.50 -5.81
CA VAL A 109 -11.79 6.93 -4.44
C VAL A 109 -11.10 8.30 -4.50
N VAL A 110 -11.83 9.34 -4.10
CA VAL A 110 -11.33 10.71 -4.04
C VAL A 110 -10.64 10.92 -2.71
N ILE A 111 -9.37 11.34 -2.76
CA ILE A 111 -8.50 11.52 -1.61
C ILE A 111 -7.82 12.90 -1.67
N GLU A 112 -7.32 13.38 -0.54
CA GLU A 112 -6.54 14.63 -0.52
C GLU A 112 -5.30 14.53 -1.43
N PHE A 113 -4.97 15.63 -2.10
CA PHE A 113 -3.79 15.72 -2.95
C PHE A 113 -2.58 16.21 -2.14
N CYS A 114 -1.47 15.46 -2.17
CA CYS A 114 -0.20 15.85 -1.56
C CYS A 114 0.78 16.29 -2.67
N PRO A 115 1.00 17.61 -2.87
CA PRO A 115 1.74 18.13 -4.03
C PRO A 115 3.24 17.80 -4.01
N GLU A 116 3.79 17.42 -2.86
CA GLU A 116 5.22 17.13 -2.71
C GLU A 116 5.55 15.66 -3.02
N GLY A 117 4.55 14.84 -3.32
CA GLY A 117 4.72 13.44 -3.68
C GLY A 117 5.07 12.56 -2.48
N ASP A 118 5.68 11.42 -2.76
CA ASP A 118 6.04 10.43 -1.74
C ASP A 118 7.36 10.74 -1.01
N LEU A 119 7.53 10.14 0.16
CA LEU A 119 8.68 10.34 1.03
C LEU A 119 9.95 9.75 0.42
N PHE A 120 9.86 8.73 -0.43
CA PHE A 120 11.02 8.14 -1.10
C PHE A 120 11.72 9.16 -2.00
N SER A 121 10.98 9.82 -2.89
CA SER A 121 11.51 10.90 -3.75
C SER A 121 12.00 12.09 -2.93
N ASN A 122 11.33 12.44 -1.83
CA ASN A 122 11.80 13.54 -0.97
C ASN A 122 13.11 13.21 -0.21
N ILE A 123 13.35 11.94 0.11
CA ILE A 123 14.62 11.47 0.70
C ILE A 123 15.73 11.41 -0.37
N THR A 124 15.44 10.81 -1.52
CA THR A 124 16.48 10.39 -2.48
C THR A 124 16.79 11.44 -3.54
N GLU A 125 15.76 12.05 -4.15
CA GLU A 125 15.91 12.98 -5.26
C GLU A 125 16.05 14.42 -4.78
N ARG A 126 15.24 14.80 -3.76
CA ARG A 126 15.22 16.16 -3.22
C ARG A 126 16.20 16.36 -2.04
N GLY A 127 16.66 15.27 -1.43
CA GLY A 127 17.64 15.30 -0.33
C GLY A 127 17.18 16.09 0.90
N GLN A 128 15.87 16.25 1.12
CA GLN A 128 15.34 17.16 2.13
C GLN A 128 15.58 16.68 3.57
N PHE A 129 15.57 15.36 3.78
CA PHE A 129 15.61 14.74 5.11
C PHE A 129 17.02 14.36 5.56
N VAL A 130 17.86 13.86 4.64
CA VAL A 130 19.19 13.34 4.97
C VAL A 130 20.09 14.47 5.47
N GLY A 131 20.69 14.30 6.65
CA GLY A 131 21.49 15.33 7.32
C GLY A 131 20.67 16.38 8.08
N ASN A 132 19.34 16.30 8.05
CA ASN A 132 18.43 17.12 8.85
C ASN A 132 17.71 16.27 9.91
N ASP A 133 18.45 15.86 10.94
CA ASP A 133 17.96 15.01 12.04
C ASP A 133 16.66 15.54 12.67
N LEU A 134 16.47 16.86 12.74
CA LEU A 134 15.25 17.45 13.31
C LEU A 134 14.02 17.19 12.43
N LEU A 135 14.16 17.40 11.12
CA LEU A 135 13.09 17.13 10.16
C LEU A 135 12.80 15.64 10.04
N ALA A 136 13.85 14.81 9.97
CA ALA A 136 13.74 13.35 9.99
C ALA A 136 13.01 12.85 11.24
N LYS A 137 13.37 13.37 12.42
CA LYS A 137 12.68 13.03 13.68
C LYS A 137 11.22 13.45 13.65
N ARG A 138 10.91 14.67 13.19
CA ARG A 138 9.54 15.17 13.08
C ARG A 138 8.68 14.26 12.18
N ALA A 139 9.17 13.94 10.99
CA ALA A 139 8.48 13.04 10.07
C ALA A 139 8.29 11.65 10.69
N PHE A 140 9.34 11.08 11.30
CA PHE A 140 9.24 9.77 11.93
C PHE A 140 8.21 9.72 13.07
N LEU A 141 8.15 10.75 13.92
CA LEU A 141 7.16 10.82 14.99
C LEU A 141 5.71 10.87 14.46
N GLN A 142 5.47 11.57 13.36
CA GLN A 142 4.15 11.60 12.69
C GLN A 142 3.79 10.25 12.06
N ILE A 143 4.76 9.55 11.47
CA ILE A 143 4.57 8.18 10.96
C ILE A 143 4.20 7.25 12.13
N LEU A 144 4.91 7.35 13.26
CA LEU A 144 4.57 6.58 14.46
C LEU A 144 3.15 6.92 14.98
N ASP A 145 2.68 8.18 14.87
CA ASP A 145 1.33 8.57 15.29
C ASP A 145 0.27 7.89 14.40
N ALA A 146 0.46 7.94 13.08
CA ALA A 146 -0.42 7.28 12.12
C ALA A 146 -0.50 5.76 12.34
N VAL A 147 0.65 5.09 12.45
CA VAL A 147 0.69 3.63 12.61
C VAL A 147 0.16 3.21 13.98
N GLN A 148 0.47 3.94 15.04
CA GLN A 148 -0.10 3.68 16.37
C GLN A 148 -1.62 3.82 16.38
N TYR A 149 -2.15 4.84 15.70
CA TYR A 149 -3.59 5.01 15.53
C TYR A 149 -4.20 3.82 14.77
N CYS A 150 -3.66 3.44 13.61
CA CYS A 150 -4.09 2.28 12.86
C CYS A 150 -4.11 1.01 13.72
N HIS A 151 -3.03 0.72 14.45
CA HIS A 151 -2.95 -0.44 15.34
C HIS A 151 -3.99 -0.40 16.45
N SER A 152 -4.32 0.79 16.97
CA SER A 152 -5.33 0.96 18.03
C SER A 152 -6.76 0.65 17.58
N ILE A 153 -7.04 0.78 16.28
CA ILE A 153 -8.33 0.42 15.66
C ILE A 153 -8.26 -0.94 14.95
N GLY A 154 -7.22 -1.74 15.23
CA GLY A 154 -7.06 -3.09 14.70
C GLY A 154 -6.68 -3.15 13.22
N ILE A 155 -6.05 -2.11 12.67
CA ILE A 155 -5.57 -2.07 11.28
C ILE A 155 -4.04 -2.19 11.28
N TYR A 156 -3.53 -3.19 10.56
CA TYR A 156 -2.10 -3.40 10.32
C TYR A 156 -1.78 -3.14 8.85
N HIS A 157 -0.76 -2.34 8.58
CA HIS A 157 -0.52 -1.83 7.23
C HIS A 157 0.17 -2.85 6.33
N ARG A 158 1.15 -3.57 6.86
CA ARG A 158 1.93 -4.65 6.22
C ARG A 158 2.80 -4.28 5.02
N ASP A 159 2.63 -3.10 4.43
CA ASP A 159 3.52 -2.55 3.38
C ASP A 159 3.98 -1.12 3.71
N LEU A 160 4.48 -0.91 4.93
CA LEU A 160 5.06 0.38 5.30
C LEU A 160 6.38 0.60 4.56
N LYS A 161 6.44 1.68 3.79
CA LYS A 161 7.63 2.10 3.05
C LYS A 161 7.52 3.60 2.70
N PRO A 162 8.62 4.30 2.42
CA PRO A 162 8.60 5.72 2.07
C PRO A 162 7.71 6.04 0.85
N GLU A 163 7.55 5.13 -0.10
CA GLU A 163 6.68 5.29 -1.27
C GLU A 163 5.19 5.36 -0.88
N ASN A 164 4.80 4.75 0.24
CA ASN A 164 3.43 4.76 0.78
C ASN A 164 3.22 5.87 1.82
N ILE A 165 4.13 6.85 1.90
CA ILE A 165 4.03 7.98 2.82
C ILE A 165 4.13 9.25 1.99
N LEU A 166 3.09 10.06 1.94
CA LEU A 166 3.06 11.31 1.19
C LEU A 166 3.57 12.47 2.04
N VAL A 167 4.13 13.47 1.38
CA VAL A 167 4.71 14.67 2.01
C VAL A 167 3.85 15.88 1.66
N ALA A 168 3.68 16.77 2.65
CA ALA A 168 2.95 18.02 2.53
C ALA A 168 3.56 19.10 3.42
N ASP A 169 3.05 20.33 3.27
CA ASP A 169 3.43 21.50 4.07
C ASP A 169 4.95 21.77 4.05
N HIS A 170 5.58 21.71 2.87
CA HIS A 170 7.01 21.96 2.67
C HIS A 170 7.90 20.99 3.47
N GLY A 171 7.57 19.71 3.45
CA GLY A 171 8.28 18.65 4.18
C GLY A 171 7.88 18.53 5.65
N MET A 172 7.03 19.42 6.17
CA MET A 172 6.72 19.49 7.61
C MET A 172 5.64 18.52 8.05
N THR A 173 4.87 17.98 7.11
CA THR A 173 3.79 17.03 7.36
C THR A 173 3.98 15.78 6.50
N VAL A 174 3.79 14.61 7.10
CA VAL A 174 3.77 13.32 6.39
C VAL A 174 2.45 12.60 6.65
N LYS A 175 1.96 11.88 5.64
CA LYS A 175 0.67 11.21 5.64
C LYS A 175 0.78 9.79 5.10
N LEU A 176 0.38 8.80 5.88
CA LEU A 176 0.33 7.41 5.48
C LEU A 176 -0.75 7.19 4.42
N ALA A 177 -0.40 6.45 3.35
CA ALA A 177 -1.26 6.15 2.22
C ALA A 177 -1.20 4.65 1.88
N ASP A 178 -2.07 4.23 0.97
CA ASP A 178 -2.12 2.88 0.38
C ASP A 178 -2.35 1.71 1.35
N PHE A 179 -3.64 1.41 1.59
CA PHE A 179 -4.07 0.31 2.44
C PHE A 179 -4.33 -1.00 1.66
N GLY A 180 -3.80 -1.13 0.43
CA GLY A 180 -4.07 -2.28 -0.44
C GLY A 180 -3.65 -3.64 0.14
N LEU A 181 -2.62 -3.65 0.99
CA LEU A 181 -2.15 -4.85 1.70
C LEU A 181 -2.55 -4.88 3.18
N ALA A 182 -3.29 -3.88 3.67
CA ALA A 182 -3.64 -3.77 5.07
C ALA A 182 -4.60 -4.89 5.52
N THR A 183 -4.53 -5.27 6.80
CA THR A 183 -5.35 -6.33 7.42
C THR A 183 -5.89 -5.96 8.79
N THR A 184 -6.94 -6.65 9.19
CA THR A 184 -7.44 -6.68 10.58
C THR A 184 -6.93 -7.88 11.37
N ASP A 185 -6.21 -8.80 10.70
CA ASP A 185 -5.74 -10.03 11.31
C ASP A 185 -4.46 -9.76 12.13
N PHE A 186 -4.53 -10.03 13.44
CA PHE A 186 -3.38 -9.94 14.33
C PHE A 186 -2.25 -10.89 13.89
N TYR A 187 -2.62 -12.09 13.45
CA TYR A 187 -1.74 -13.08 12.85
C TYR A 187 -2.21 -13.39 11.44
N THR A 188 -1.28 -13.42 10.49
CA THR A 188 -1.59 -13.62 9.07
C THR A 188 -0.71 -14.69 8.45
N SER A 189 -1.28 -15.43 7.49
CA SER A 189 -0.58 -16.40 6.64
C SER A 189 -0.26 -15.84 5.25
N ASP A 190 -0.39 -14.54 5.04
CA ASP A 190 0.00 -13.87 3.80
C ASP A 190 1.54 -13.69 3.76
N PHE A 191 2.26 -14.56 3.05
CA PHE A 191 3.73 -14.51 2.94
C PHE A 191 4.20 -13.76 1.71
N GLY A 192 5.36 -13.10 1.83
CA GLY A 192 5.96 -12.36 0.73
C GLY A 192 5.14 -11.15 0.26
N CYS A 193 4.07 -10.79 0.97
CA CYS A 193 3.31 -9.59 0.68
C CYS A 193 4.06 -8.35 1.19
N GLY A 194 4.13 -7.33 0.35
CA GLY A 194 4.85 -6.10 0.63
C GLY A 194 6.23 -6.05 0.01
N SER A 195 6.94 -4.96 0.26
CA SER A 195 8.18 -4.64 -0.43
C SER A 195 9.39 -5.30 0.27
N THR A 196 10.17 -6.10 -0.46
CA THR A 196 11.20 -7.01 0.10
C THR A 196 12.24 -6.37 1.00
N PHE A 197 12.56 -5.10 0.76
CA PHE A 197 13.49 -4.31 1.56
C PHE A 197 12.97 -3.98 2.98
N TYR A 198 11.65 -3.94 3.16
CA TYR A 198 10.97 -3.47 4.37
C TYR A 198 10.33 -4.60 5.17
N MET A 199 10.27 -5.82 4.61
CA MET A 199 9.71 -6.99 5.28
C MET A 199 10.62 -7.48 6.41
N SER A 200 9.97 -7.94 7.49
CA SER A 200 10.62 -8.63 8.61
C SER A 200 11.09 -10.04 8.24
N PRO A 201 12.10 -10.62 8.93
CA PRO A 201 12.64 -11.93 8.59
C PRO A 201 11.61 -13.06 8.71
N GLU A 202 10.65 -12.96 9.64
CA GLU A 202 9.56 -13.91 9.78
C GLU A 202 8.58 -13.94 8.60
N CYS A 203 8.46 -12.85 7.83
CA CYS A 203 7.60 -12.76 6.64
C CYS A 203 8.25 -13.36 5.38
N GLN A 204 9.56 -13.60 5.42
CA GLN A 204 10.38 -13.96 4.25
C GLN A 204 10.97 -15.38 4.34
N GLN A 205 10.48 -16.20 5.28
CA GLN A 205 10.93 -17.57 5.48
C GLN A 205 10.50 -18.47 4.32
N SER A 206 11.33 -19.46 3.98
CA SER A 206 11.04 -20.45 2.94
C SER A 206 9.85 -21.35 3.28
N THR A 207 9.63 -21.59 4.58
CA THR A 207 8.44 -22.30 5.08
C THR A 207 7.45 -21.30 5.67
N PRO A 208 6.31 -21.05 5.01
CA PRO A 208 5.31 -20.11 5.51
C PRO A 208 4.74 -20.51 6.89
N ARG A 209 4.82 -19.62 7.87
CA ARG A 209 4.23 -19.76 9.23
C ARG A 209 3.54 -18.47 9.68
N PRO A 210 2.32 -18.53 10.25
CA PRO A 210 1.60 -17.32 10.62
C PRO A 210 2.46 -16.36 11.45
N TYR A 211 2.51 -15.09 11.07
CA TYR A 211 3.30 -14.07 11.75
C TYR A 211 2.40 -12.96 12.29
N ALA A 212 2.88 -12.30 13.34
CA ALA A 212 2.17 -11.18 13.94
C ALA A 212 2.33 -9.92 13.07
N SER A 213 1.21 -9.31 12.69
CA SER A 213 1.19 -8.15 11.78
C SER A 213 1.82 -6.90 12.41
N ALA A 214 1.56 -6.64 13.70
CA ALA A 214 2.04 -5.44 14.37
C ALA A 214 3.58 -5.38 14.52
N PRO A 215 4.27 -6.46 14.96
CA PRO A 215 5.73 -6.48 14.95
C PRO A 215 6.33 -6.33 13.55
N ASN A 216 5.69 -6.86 12.50
CA ASN A 216 6.15 -6.66 11.13
C ASN A 216 6.16 -5.18 10.74
N ASP A 217 5.09 -4.44 11.05
CA ASP A 217 5.04 -2.98 10.82
C ASP A 217 6.18 -2.26 11.58
N VAL A 218 6.50 -2.67 12.81
CA VAL A 218 7.63 -2.11 13.59
C VAL A 218 8.97 -2.34 12.88
N TRP A 219 9.17 -3.49 12.26
CA TRP A 219 10.38 -3.75 11.49
C TRP A 219 10.51 -2.77 10.31
N SER A 220 9.44 -2.61 9.54
CA SER A 220 9.39 -1.68 8.41
C SER A 220 9.63 -0.22 8.86
N LEU A 221 9.10 0.18 10.01
CA LEU A 221 9.41 1.47 10.64
C LEU A 221 10.92 1.65 10.92
N GLY A 222 11.61 0.59 11.33
CA GLY A 222 13.07 0.62 11.49
C GLY A 222 13.81 0.91 10.19
N VAL A 223 13.38 0.29 9.09
CA VAL A 223 13.96 0.55 7.76
C VAL A 223 13.71 1.99 7.32
N ILE A 224 12.48 2.50 7.50
CA ILE A 224 12.11 3.89 7.20
C ILE A 224 12.96 4.88 8.02
N LEU A 225 13.22 4.59 9.31
CA LEU A 225 14.07 5.42 10.16
C LEU A 225 15.51 5.50 9.63
N VAL A 226 16.05 4.38 9.12
CA VAL A 226 17.36 4.37 8.46
C VAL A 226 17.31 5.16 7.15
N ASN A 227 16.24 5.06 6.36
CA ASN A 227 16.09 5.86 5.13
C ASN A 227 16.06 7.36 5.42
N LEU A 228 15.26 7.80 6.39
CA LEU A 228 15.18 9.20 6.80
C LEU A 228 16.53 9.75 7.30
N SER A 229 17.29 8.93 8.01
CA SER A 229 18.55 9.34 8.62
C SER A 229 19.73 9.32 7.63
N CYS A 230 19.77 8.31 6.76
CA CYS A 230 20.96 7.96 5.97
C CYS A 230 20.72 7.91 4.45
N GLY A 231 19.48 7.99 3.99
CA GLY A 231 19.12 7.88 2.57
C GLY A 231 19.39 6.50 1.96
N ARG A 232 19.54 5.46 2.79
CA ARG A 232 19.94 4.10 2.37
C ARG A 232 19.12 3.04 3.08
N ASN A 233 18.99 1.87 2.47
CA ASN A 233 18.47 0.67 3.13
C ASN A 233 19.58 -0.03 3.94
N PRO A 234 19.27 -0.64 5.08
CA PRO A 234 20.25 -1.36 5.89
C PRO A 234 20.69 -2.68 5.23
N TRP A 235 19.86 -3.28 4.39
CA TRP A 235 20.10 -4.52 3.63
C TRP A 235 19.13 -4.59 2.44
N LYS A 236 19.30 -5.57 1.53
CA LYS A 236 18.34 -5.81 0.46
C LYS A 236 17.19 -6.68 0.92
N ARG A 237 17.49 -7.64 1.80
CA ARG A 237 16.52 -8.59 2.35
C ARG A 237 16.89 -8.96 3.78
N ALA A 238 15.92 -9.05 4.68
CA ALA A 238 16.12 -9.53 6.04
C ALA A 238 16.22 -11.07 6.06
N SER A 239 17.23 -11.61 5.39
CA SER A 239 17.42 -13.06 5.20
C SER A 239 18.89 -13.43 5.38
N THR A 240 19.15 -14.65 5.85
CA THR A 240 20.51 -15.20 6.02
C THR A 240 21.29 -15.31 4.70
N GLU A 241 20.60 -15.24 3.56
CA GLU A 241 21.19 -15.15 2.22
C GLU A 241 21.81 -13.76 1.94
N ASP A 242 21.29 -12.69 2.56
CA ASP A 242 21.81 -11.34 2.42
C ASP A 242 23.08 -11.18 3.29
N SER A 243 24.18 -10.75 2.66
CA SER A 243 25.49 -10.65 3.32
C SER A 243 25.51 -9.58 4.42
N THR A 244 24.79 -8.47 4.23
CA THR A 244 24.72 -7.34 5.15
C THR A 244 23.85 -7.70 6.35
N PHE A 245 22.70 -8.36 6.13
CA PHE A 245 21.88 -8.89 7.21
C PHE A 245 22.62 -9.96 8.02
N ARG A 246 23.31 -10.90 7.35
CA ARG A 246 24.12 -11.92 8.03
C ARG A 246 25.26 -11.32 8.86
N ALA A 247 25.87 -10.21 8.43
CA ALA A 247 26.86 -9.51 9.22
C ALA A 247 26.24 -8.83 10.45
N TYR A 248 25.05 -8.23 10.31
CA TYR A 248 24.28 -7.69 11.43
C TYR A 248 23.91 -8.75 12.48
N LEU A 249 23.49 -9.95 12.06
CA LEU A 249 23.19 -11.05 12.99
C LEU A 249 24.42 -11.51 13.80
N LYS A 250 25.63 -11.36 13.25
CA LYS A 250 26.88 -11.70 13.95
C LYS A 250 27.33 -10.58 14.89
N ASP A 251 27.14 -9.34 14.48
CA ASP A 251 27.49 -8.16 15.27
C ASP A 251 26.39 -7.09 15.16
N SER A 252 25.67 -6.90 16.26
CA SER A 252 24.63 -5.88 16.38
C SER A 252 25.12 -4.43 16.25
N GLN A 253 26.45 -4.18 16.24
CA GLN A 253 27.06 -2.88 15.95
C GLN A 253 27.37 -2.69 14.45
N PHE A 254 27.26 -3.74 13.64
CA PHE A 254 27.69 -3.73 12.25
C PHE A 254 27.10 -2.58 11.42
N LEU A 255 25.84 -2.18 11.66
CA LEU A 255 25.22 -1.05 10.94
C LEU A 255 26.00 0.27 11.10
N ARG A 256 26.65 0.52 12.24
CA ARG A 256 27.51 1.70 12.45
C ARG A 256 28.80 1.68 11.65
N THR A 257 29.21 0.50 11.15
CA THR A 257 30.41 0.36 10.32
C THR A 257 30.16 0.76 8.87
N ILE A 258 28.89 0.74 8.42
CA ILE A 258 28.47 1.02 7.04
C ILE A 258 27.58 2.26 6.89
N LEU A 259 27.02 2.77 7.99
CA LEU A 259 26.12 3.94 8.03
C LEU A 259 26.56 4.92 9.13
N PRO A 260 26.36 6.23 8.94
CA PRO A 260 26.79 7.27 9.89
C PRO A 260 25.87 7.39 11.12
N LEU A 261 25.46 6.28 11.72
CA LEU A 261 24.51 6.21 12.83
C LEU A 261 25.15 6.68 14.14
N SER A 262 24.42 7.49 14.91
CA SER A 262 24.79 7.79 16.29
C SER A 262 24.75 6.52 17.16
N PRO A 263 25.52 6.46 18.26
CA PRO A 263 25.42 5.36 19.22
C PRO A 263 23.99 5.16 19.75
N GLU A 264 23.26 6.25 19.98
CA GLU A 264 21.90 6.25 20.49
C GLU A 264 20.93 5.68 19.47
N LEU A 265 20.99 6.12 18.20
CA LEU A 265 20.14 5.58 17.14
C LEU A 265 20.43 4.10 16.90
N ASN A 266 21.70 3.68 16.92
CA ASN A 266 22.04 2.26 16.78
C ASN A 266 21.48 1.41 17.92
N SER A 267 21.48 1.93 19.16
CA SER A 267 20.84 1.26 20.30
C SER A 267 19.34 1.06 20.10
N ILE A 268 18.65 2.07 19.53
CA ILE A 268 17.24 1.99 19.17
C ILE A 268 17.02 0.95 18.06
N LEU A 269 17.77 1.04 16.97
CA LEU A 269 17.65 0.14 15.83
C LEU A 269 17.87 -1.32 16.21
N ARG A 270 18.74 -1.61 17.19
CA ARG A 270 18.89 -2.97 17.73
C ARG A 270 17.65 -3.53 18.41
N ARG A 271 16.81 -2.68 19.01
CA ARG A 271 15.53 -3.10 19.61
C ARG A 271 14.42 -3.23 18.57
N VAL A 272 14.53 -2.49 17.46
CA VAL A 272 13.61 -2.56 16.31
C VAL A 272 13.90 -3.79 15.45
N PHE A 273 15.16 -4.04 15.13
CA PHE A 273 15.63 -5.19 14.34
C PHE A 273 15.89 -6.44 15.20
N GLU A 274 15.12 -6.60 16.28
CA GLU A 274 15.07 -7.84 17.04
C GLU A 274 14.34 -8.91 16.21
N CYS A 275 15.01 -10.04 15.99
CA CYS A 275 14.52 -11.12 15.14
C CYS A 275 13.35 -11.86 15.77
N ASP A 276 13.32 -11.97 17.10
CA ASP A 276 12.16 -12.51 17.81
C ASP A 276 11.03 -11.47 17.85
N PRO A 277 9.91 -11.65 17.12
CA PRO A 277 8.86 -10.63 17.03
C PRO A 277 8.20 -10.34 18.38
N GLN A 278 8.28 -11.26 19.35
CA GLN A 278 7.73 -11.08 20.70
C GLN A 278 8.62 -10.20 21.59
N LYS A 279 9.92 -10.12 21.28
CA LYS A 279 10.89 -9.26 22.01
C LYS A 279 11.10 -7.92 21.33
N ARG A 280 10.62 -7.77 20.10
CA ARG A 280 10.70 -6.53 19.31
C ARG A 280 10.01 -5.39 20.05
N ILE A 281 10.64 -4.22 20.02
CA ILE A 281 10.15 -3.01 20.69
C ILE A 281 8.72 -2.66 20.25
N SER A 282 7.90 -2.15 21.17
CA SER A 282 6.56 -1.63 20.83
C SER A 282 6.63 -0.20 20.31
N ILE A 283 5.61 0.26 19.56
CA ILE A 283 5.54 1.63 19.06
C ILE A 283 5.60 2.69 20.19
N PRO A 284 4.90 2.54 21.34
CA PRO A 284 5.00 3.52 22.43
C PRO A 284 6.42 3.65 22.99
N GLU A 285 7.12 2.52 23.15
CA GLU A 285 8.48 2.51 23.65
C GLU A 285 9.48 3.04 22.60
N LEU A 286 9.27 2.72 21.32
CA LEU A 286 10.05 3.30 20.21
C LEU A 286 9.89 4.82 20.18
N ARG A 287 8.66 5.34 20.27
CA ARG A 287 8.38 6.79 20.35
C ARG A 287 9.18 7.45 21.46
N ARG A 288 9.14 6.88 22.67
CA ARG A 288 9.87 7.41 23.83
C ARG A 288 11.37 7.54 23.55
N LEU A 289 11.98 6.47 23.02
CA LEU A 289 13.41 6.50 22.69
C LEU A 289 13.76 7.49 21.58
N ILE A 290 12.89 7.68 20.58
CA ILE A 290 13.12 8.65 19.50
C ILE A 290 13.09 10.09 20.03
N LEU A 291 12.17 10.38 20.96
CA LEU A 291 12.12 11.68 21.64
C LEU A 291 13.40 11.95 22.44
N GLU A 292 13.88 10.94 23.17
CA GLU A 292 15.11 11.00 23.97
C GLU A 292 16.40 10.99 23.13
N CYS A 293 16.35 10.48 21.90
CA CYS A 293 17.52 10.37 21.02
C CYS A 293 18.02 11.77 20.60
N PRO A 294 19.20 12.24 21.03
CA PRO A 294 19.62 13.62 20.78
C PRO A 294 19.91 13.89 19.30
N ARG A 295 20.49 12.91 18.61
CA ARG A 295 20.85 12.96 17.19
C ARG A 295 20.76 11.57 16.58
N PHE A 296 20.36 11.51 15.32
CA PHE A 296 20.31 10.29 14.52
C PHE A 296 21.67 9.98 13.89
N THR A 297 22.41 11.01 13.46
CA THR A 297 23.67 10.84 12.74
C THR A 297 24.88 11.43 13.49
N VAL A 298 26.07 10.90 13.21
CA VAL A 298 27.34 11.45 13.69
C VAL A 298 27.73 12.64 12.79
N ARG A 299 28.16 13.77 13.37
CA ARG A 299 28.57 14.96 12.61
C ARG A 299 29.71 14.62 11.63
N PRO A 300 29.69 15.15 10.39
CA PRO A 300 30.82 15.05 9.47
C PRO A 300 32.03 15.77 10.10
N GLY A 301 32.99 14.99 10.55
CA GLY A 301 34.11 15.42 11.40
C GLY A 301 34.85 14.24 12.04
N SER A 302 34.21 13.07 12.12
CA SER A 302 34.92 11.79 12.25
C SER A 302 35.22 11.20 10.87
N PRO A 303 36.42 10.67 10.61
CA PRO A 303 36.84 10.24 9.27
C PRO A 303 36.14 8.93 8.88
N LEU A 304 34.96 9.06 8.27
CA LEU A 304 34.42 8.05 7.38
C LEU A 304 34.20 8.75 6.03
N SER A 305 35.17 8.59 5.13
CA SER A 305 35.03 9.01 3.74
C SER A 305 33.85 8.23 3.14
N LEU A 306 32.71 8.90 3.01
CA LEU A 306 31.56 8.34 2.32
C LEU A 306 31.87 8.31 0.82
N PRO A 307 31.78 7.16 0.13
CA PRO A 307 31.80 7.15 -1.32
C PRO A 307 30.56 7.88 -1.84
N PRO A 308 30.68 8.61 -2.97
CA PRO A 308 29.56 9.31 -3.55
C PRO A 308 28.42 8.34 -3.85
N MET A 309 27.19 8.84 -3.70
CA MET A 309 25.98 8.15 -4.13
C MET A 309 26.21 7.59 -5.55
N PRO A 310 26.07 6.28 -5.81
CA PRO A 310 25.93 5.86 -7.19
C PRO A 310 24.69 6.55 -7.74
N ALA A 311 24.84 7.28 -8.85
CA ALA A 311 23.70 7.84 -9.55
C ALA A 311 22.70 6.70 -9.78
N CYS A 312 21.51 6.80 -9.17
CA CYS A 312 20.43 5.89 -9.48
C CYS A 312 20.11 6.12 -10.95
N ARG A 313 20.54 5.20 -11.82
CA ARG A 313 20.09 5.22 -13.21
C ARG A 313 18.58 5.04 -13.13
N SER A 314 17.85 6.04 -13.60
CA SER A 314 16.43 5.91 -13.92
C SER A 314 16.24 4.55 -14.60
N TYR A 315 15.36 3.71 -14.09
CA TYR A 315 14.85 2.59 -14.87
C TYR A 315 14.06 3.19 -16.03
N ARG A 316 14.76 3.55 -17.11
CA ARG A 316 14.15 3.71 -18.41
C ARG A 316 13.78 2.30 -18.86
N TYR A 317 12.53 2.11 -19.23
CA TYR A 317 12.13 1.03 -20.11
C TYR A 317 13.14 0.97 -21.26
N PHE A 318 13.78 -0.18 -21.43
CA PHE A 318 14.53 -0.46 -22.65
C PHE A 318 13.51 -0.61 -23.77
N GLU A 319 13.34 0.43 -24.58
CA GLU A 319 12.92 0.26 -25.97
C GLU A 319 14.09 -0.36 -26.71
N GLU A 320 13.92 -1.59 -27.20
CA GLU A 320 14.86 -2.13 -28.18
C GLU A 320 14.79 -1.31 -29.48
N PRO A 321 15.93 -0.84 -30.02
CA PRO A 321 15.93 -0.21 -31.33
C PRO A 321 15.78 -1.28 -32.40
N GLN A 322 14.70 -1.19 -33.18
CA GLN A 322 14.59 -1.90 -34.45
C GLN A 322 15.67 -1.39 -35.41
N GLY A 323 16.68 -2.23 -35.67
CA GLY A 323 17.67 -2.06 -36.72
C GLY A 323 17.63 -3.27 -37.67
N PRO A 324 17.79 -3.07 -38.99
CA PRO A 324 17.58 -4.12 -39.98
C PRO A 324 18.81 -5.03 -40.03
N VAL A 325 18.63 -6.34 -39.82
CA VAL A 325 19.74 -7.30 -39.95
C VAL A 325 19.59 -8.11 -41.23
N ASN A 326 20.59 -7.92 -42.09
CA ASN A 326 20.77 -8.51 -43.41
C ASN A 326 20.84 -10.04 -43.38
N PHE A 327 20.22 -10.66 -44.39
CA PHE A 327 20.33 -12.08 -44.73
C PHE A 327 21.77 -12.48 -45.10
N ALA A 328 22.27 -13.54 -44.47
CA ALA A 328 23.38 -14.34 -45.01
C ALA A 328 23.11 -15.83 -44.75
N SER A 329 22.92 -16.56 -45.85
CA SER A 329 22.68 -18.00 -45.95
C SER A 329 23.95 -18.81 -45.71
N PHE A 330 23.82 -20.05 -45.21
CA PHE A 330 24.56 -21.31 -45.56
C PHE A 330 24.37 -22.36 -44.43
N PRO A 331 24.57 -23.67 -44.66
CA PRO A 331 23.94 -24.56 -45.64
C PRO A 331 23.18 -25.74 -44.97
N VAL A 332 22.38 -26.44 -45.78
CA VAL A 332 21.46 -27.53 -45.40
C VAL A 332 22.21 -28.83 -45.04
N SER A 333 21.70 -29.56 -44.03
CA SER A 333 22.05 -30.97 -43.76
C SER A 333 20.79 -31.79 -43.41
N PRO A 334 20.78 -33.12 -43.68
CA PRO A 334 19.60 -33.89 -44.10
C PRO A 334 18.74 -34.45 -42.94
N PRO A 335 17.54 -34.99 -43.22
CA PRO A 335 16.48 -35.17 -42.23
C PRO A 335 16.64 -36.48 -41.44
N ALA A 336 16.29 -36.43 -40.16
CA ALA A 336 16.04 -37.61 -39.32
C ALA A 336 14.70 -37.42 -38.57
N GLU A 337 13.90 -38.48 -38.62
CA GLU A 337 12.49 -38.63 -38.21
C GLU A 337 12.22 -38.43 -36.69
N PRO A 338 10.95 -38.22 -36.29
CA PRO A 338 10.58 -37.44 -35.10
C PRO A 338 10.54 -38.27 -33.81
N ILE A 339 11.04 -37.68 -32.73
CA ILE A 339 10.80 -38.13 -31.36
C ILE A 339 10.25 -36.92 -30.59
N GLU A 340 8.98 -37.01 -30.21
CA GLU A 340 8.28 -36.03 -29.37
C GLU A 340 8.89 -35.99 -27.97
N PHE A 341 9.43 -34.84 -27.56
CA PHE A 341 9.53 -34.45 -26.16
C PHE A 341 9.45 -32.92 -26.07
N ASP A 342 8.31 -32.43 -25.59
CA ASP A 342 8.00 -31.02 -25.42
C ASP A 342 8.70 -30.50 -24.14
N TYR A 343 9.61 -29.54 -24.30
CA TYR A 343 10.20 -28.76 -23.21
C TYR A 343 9.64 -27.33 -23.31
N SER A 344 8.68 -26.99 -22.45
CA SER A 344 8.11 -25.65 -22.35
C SER A 344 8.99 -24.79 -21.43
N MET A 345 9.41 -23.62 -21.95
CA MET A 345 10.19 -22.61 -21.24
C MET A 345 9.34 -21.88 -20.21
N SER A 346 9.87 -21.85 -18.99
CA SER A 346 9.36 -21.16 -17.83
C SER A 346 9.47 -19.64 -17.94
N SER A 347 8.34 -18.95 -17.78
CA SER A 347 8.27 -17.58 -17.27
C SER A 347 7.34 -17.58 -16.06
N ALA A 348 7.91 -17.31 -14.90
CA ALA A 348 7.26 -17.38 -13.60
C ALA A 348 6.35 -16.17 -13.38
N VAL A 349 5.05 -16.39 -13.53
CA VAL A 349 4.00 -15.57 -12.90
C VAL A 349 3.62 -16.24 -11.59
N SER A 350 3.71 -15.52 -10.47
CA SER A 350 3.34 -16.03 -9.15
C SER A 350 1.84 -15.84 -8.92
N ASP A 351 1.04 -16.77 -9.41
CA ASP A 351 -0.34 -16.95 -9.00
C ASP A 351 -0.40 -17.51 -7.58
N THR A 352 -1.05 -16.80 -6.66
CA THR A 352 -1.35 -17.28 -5.31
C THR A 352 -2.72 -17.97 -5.31
N SER A 353 -2.78 -19.17 -5.87
CA SER A 353 -3.87 -20.12 -5.66
C SER A 353 -3.62 -20.90 -4.37
N LEU A 354 -4.38 -20.58 -3.32
CA LEU A 354 -4.51 -21.42 -2.14
C LEU A 354 -5.67 -22.38 -2.40
N SER A 355 -5.37 -23.66 -2.50
CA SER A 355 -6.36 -24.74 -2.52
C SER A 355 -6.81 -25.06 -1.09
N ASP A 356 -8.12 -25.18 -0.91
CA ASP A 356 -8.76 -25.69 0.30
C ASP A 356 -8.42 -27.18 0.49
N ASP A 357 -8.04 -27.56 1.70
CA ASP A 357 -8.13 -28.94 2.17
C ASP A 357 -9.00 -28.97 3.44
N ASP A 358 -10.13 -29.65 3.29
CA ASP A 358 -11.13 -29.93 4.30
C ASP A 358 -10.60 -31.04 5.23
N SER A 359 -10.48 -30.75 6.52
CA SER A 359 -10.42 -31.82 7.53
C SER A 359 -11.06 -31.36 8.84
N SER A 360 -12.29 -31.83 9.00
CA SER A 360 -13.06 -31.87 10.23
C SER A 360 -12.31 -32.55 11.37
N ILE A 361 -12.02 -31.82 12.46
CA ILE A 361 -11.79 -32.42 13.78
C ILE A 361 -12.60 -31.64 14.82
N SER A 362 -13.49 -32.37 15.47
CA SER A 362 -14.32 -32.00 16.61
C SER A 362 -13.48 -31.54 17.81
N SER A 363 -13.83 -30.40 18.40
CA SER A 363 -13.34 -30.01 19.73
C SER A 363 -14.52 -29.87 20.69
N SER A 364 -14.46 -30.73 21.70
CA SER A 364 -15.32 -30.76 22.87
C SER A 364 -15.05 -29.57 23.79
N SER A 365 -16.15 -29.08 24.35
CA SER A 365 -16.23 -28.09 25.41
C SER A 365 -15.43 -28.45 26.67
N SER A 366 -14.66 -27.50 27.18
CA SER A 366 -14.36 -27.41 28.61
C SER A 366 -14.24 -25.95 29.05
N SER A 367 -14.81 -25.73 30.22
CA SER A 367 -15.09 -24.46 30.89
C SER A 367 -13.99 -24.05 31.86
N SER A 368 -14.10 -22.80 32.34
CA SER A 368 -13.42 -22.15 33.49
C SER A 368 -12.05 -21.54 33.16
N SER A 369 -11.61 -20.40 33.71
CA SER A 369 -12.07 -19.63 34.87
C SER A 369 -11.66 -18.16 34.75
N SER A 370 -12.53 -17.30 35.28
CA SER A 370 -12.32 -15.90 35.65
C SER A 370 -11.01 -15.64 36.41
N SER A 371 -10.39 -14.50 36.13
CA SER A 371 -9.70 -13.71 37.17
C SER A 371 -9.77 -12.21 36.86
N GLU A 372 -10.41 -11.50 37.79
CA GLU A 372 -10.52 -10.05 37.88
C GLU A 372 -9.20 -9.43 38.36
N TYR A 373 -8.79 -8.32 37.76
CA TYR A 373 -7.96 -7.31 38.43
C TYR A 373 -8.37 -5.91 37.94
N ALA A 374 -8.69 -5.03 38.89
CA ALA A 374 -9.19 -3.68 38.70
C ALA A 374 -8.14 -2.68 38.15
N PRO A 375 -8.54 -1.59 37.47
CA PRO A 375 -7.60 -0.65 36.85
C PRO A 375 -7.16 0.48 37.80
N TYR A 376 -5.88 0.82 37.73
CA TYR A 376 -5.31 2.03 38.31
C TYR A 376 -5.62 3.24 37.42
N SER A 377 -6.19 4.29 38.01
CA SER A 377 -6.43 5.59 37.40
C SER A 377 -5.12 6.37 37.25
N GLN A 378 -4.80 6.84 36.04
CA GLN A 378 -3.87 7.95 35.85
C GLN A 378 -4.38 8.91 34.77
N ALA A 379 -4.33 10.19 35.10
CA ALA A 379 -4.98 11.29 34.44
C ALA A 379 -4.55 11.46 32.98
N ALA A 380 -5.54 11.46 32.08
CA ALA A 380 -5.37 11.84 30.69
C ALA A 380 -5.22 13.36 30.59
N ASN A 381 -4.06 13.83 30.11
CA ASN A 381 -3.93 15.17 29.57
C ASN A 381 -4.73 15.24 28.27
N HIS A 382 -5.96 15.76 28.37
CA HIS A 382 -6.82 16.05 27.23
C HIS A 382 -6.17 17.11 26.33
N PHE A 383 -5.51 16.68 25.26
CA PHE A 383 -5.40 17.51 24.06
C PHE A 383 -6.81 17.63 23.47
N LYS A 384 -7.43 18.81 23.62
CA LYS A 384 -8.65 19.15 22.88
C LYS A 384 -8.28 19.32 21.41
N TYR A 385 -8.45 18.24 20.66
CA TYR A 385 -8.55 18.29 19.20
C TYR A 385 -9.73 19.18 18.82
N VAL A 386 -9.45 20.30 18.14
CA VAL A 386 -10.46 21.11 17.48
C VAL A 386 -10.51 20.59 16.03
N PRO A 387 -11.56 19.86 15.62
CA PRO A 387 -11.70 19.45 14.24
C PRO A 387 -11.73 20.70 13.35
N PRO A 388 -11.13 20.66 12.15
CA PRO A 388 -11.35 21.71 11.17
C PRO A 388 -12.87 21.85 10.92
N PRO A 389 -13.36 23.06 10.62
CA PRO A 389 -14.79 23.29 10.44
C PRO A 389 -15.33 22.35 9.37
N VAL A 390 -16.33 21.54 9.75
CA VAL A 390 -17.10 20.73 8.80
C VAL A 390 -17.78 21.70 7.84
N LEU A 391 -17.29 21.75 6.60
CA LEU A 391 -17.95 22.53 5.55
C LEU A 391 -19.38 22.00 5.38
N PRO A 392 -20.39 22.89 5.25
CA PRO A 392 -21.79 22.47 5.14
C PRO A 392 -21.97 21.51 3.96
N ASN A 393 -22.82 20.48 4.14
CA ASN A 393 -23.19 19.46 3.16
C ASN A 393 -23.13 19.97 1.72
N PHE A 394 -21.97 19.72 1.10
CA PHE A 394 -21.57 20.37 -0.15
C PHE A 394 -22.02 19.57 -1.38
N TRP A 395 -22.76 18.47 -1.16
CA TRP A 395 -23.12 17.49 -2.16
C TRP A 395 -24.35 16.67 -1.81
N GLY A 396 -25.29 16.56 -2.74
CA GLY A 396 -26.48 15.72 -2.64
C GLY A 396 -26.17 14.21 -2.52
N SER A 397 -27.16 13.51 -1.97
CA SER A 397 -27.34 12.06 -1.84
C SER A 397 -26.14 11.25 -1.37
N PHE A 398 -26.09 11.05 -0.05
CA PHE A 398 -25.30 10.03 0.64
C PHE A 398 -25.71 8.63 0.18
N VAL A 399 -24.75 7.72 -0.02
CA VAL A 399 -25.02 6.27 0.09
C VAL A 399 -24.55 5.86 1.48
N PRO A 400 -25.44 5.64 2.46
CA PRO A 400 -25.05 5.16 3.77
C PRO A 400 -24.43 3.75 3.67
N PHE A 401 -23.37 3.50 4.42
CA PHE A 401 -22.59 2.26 4.42
C PHE A 401 -23.31 1.08 5.12
N THR A 402 -24.64 1.05 5.20
CA THR A 402 -25.40 0.07 5.99
C THR A 402 -26.06 -1.07 5.19
N ASP A 403 -25.92 -1.15 3.87
CA ASP A 403 -26.68 -2.13 3.06
C ASP A 403 -25.80 -3.07 2.21
N ILE A 404 -24.66 -3.52 2.75
CA ILE A 404 -23.91 -4.64 2.17
C ILE A 404 -23.72 -5.70 3.26
N GLY A 405 -24.80 -6.43 3.55
CA GLY A 405 -24.74 -7.64 4.37
C GLY A 405 -25.94 -7.82 5.28
N GLU A 406 -27.06 -8.27 4.71
CA GLU A 406 -27.96 -9.30 5.27
C GLU A 406 -29.29 -9.25 4.50
N LYS A 407 -29.45 -10.18 3.54
CA LYS A 407 -30.74 -10.83 3.25
C LYS A 407 -30.52 -11.98 2.28
N SER A 408 -30.37 -13.16 2.86
CA SER A 408 -30.73 -14.41 2.21
C SER A 408 -31.47 -15.25 3.26
N LEU A 409 -32.54 -15.91 2.83
CA LEU A 409 -33.38 -16.88 3.55
C LEU A 409 -34.65 -16.33 4.22
N SER A 410 -35.72 -16.16 3.42
CA SER A 410 -36.96 -16.87 3.72
C SER A 410 -37.84 -17.07 2.47
N ARG A 411 -38.54 -18.19 2.50
CA ARG A 411 -39.14 -18.96 1.40
C ARG A 411 -40.31 -18.30 0.67
N HIS A 412 -40.51 -18.78 -0.56
CA HIS A 412 -41.66 -18.65 -1.46
C HIS A 412 -43.07 -18.58 -0.81
N HIS A 413 -43.92 -17.71 -1.37
CA HIS A 413 -45.21 -18.09 -1.98
C HIS A 413 -45.70 -16.98 -2.95
N PRO A 414 -46.41 -17.31 -4.05
CA PRO A 414 -46.85 -16.33 -5.05
C PRO A 414 -48.33 -15.91 -4.86
N ALA A 415 -48.66 -14.63 -5.07
CA ALA A 415 -50.01 -14.18 -5.45
C ALA A 415 -50.02 -12.71 -5.92
N GLU A 416 -50.15 -12.56 -7.24
CA GLU A 416 -51.03 -11.64 -8.01
C GLU A 416 -51.01 -10.09 -7.86
N PRO A 417 -51.43 -9.36 -8.93
CA PRO A 417 -50.99 -8.00 -9.23
C PRO A 417 -51.97 -6.94 -8.72
N ILE A 418 -51.44 -5.75 -8.37
CA ILE A 418 -52.27 -4.57 -8.10
C ILE A 418 -52.02 -3.49 -9.14
N ILE A 419 -53.16 -3.03 -9.65
CA ILE A 419 -53.47 -2.09 -10.70
C ILE A 419 -53.02 -0.67 -10.36
N ALA A 420 -52.53 0.04 -11.37
CA ALA A 420 -52.33 1.49 -11.36
C ALA A 420 -53.67 2.24 -11.39
N VAL A 421 -53.85 3.25 -10.54
CA VAL A 421 -54.85 4.31 -10.74
C VAL A 421 -54.32 5.65 -10.21
N CYS A 422 -54.35 6.63 -11.13
CA CYS A 422 -54.23 8.10 -11.03
C CYS A 422 -52.89 8.72 -10.65
#